data_AF-A0A3D5KNL9-F1
#
_entry.id   AF-A0A3D5KNL9-F1
#
_cell.length_a   1.000
_cell.length_b   1.000
_cell.length_c   1.000
_cell.angle_alpha   90.00
_cell.angle_beta   90.00
_cell.angle_gamma   90.00
#
_symmetry.space_group_name_H-M   'P 1'
#
loop_
_entity.id
_entity.type
_entity.pdbx_description
1 polymer ?
#
loop_
_entity_poly.entity_id
_entity_poly.type
_entity_poly.pdbx_seq_one_letter_code
_entity_poly.pdbx_strand_id
1 'polypeptide(L)'
;MKVSSVVVFLLLSLPLLAQESSVFGTNPASIKWYQINTPNFRLLYPQGFEAQAQRMANTLESLHEPEAKSMLTKRNGGMEKLPRKISIV
;
A
#
# COMPACT_ATOMS: atom_id res chain seq x y z
N MET A 1 2.24 -4.92 -47.56
CA MET A 1 1.78 -3.59 -47.13
C MET A 1 3.00 -2.85 -46.58
N LYS A 2 3.47 -1.78 -47.24
CA LYS A 2 4.64 -1.00 -46.78
C LYS A 2 4.12 0.12 -45.89
N VAL A 3 4.25 -0.02 -44.57
CA VAL A 3 3.87 1.04 -43.63
C VAL A 3 4.98 2.08 -43.65
N SER A 4 4.66 3.33 -43.96
CA SER A 4 5.64 4.42 -44.02
C SER A 4 6.20 4.69 -42.62
N SER A 5 7.52 4.87 -42.52
CA SER A 5 8.21 5.11 -41.24
C SER A 5 7.68 6.36 -40.51
N VAL A 6 7.17 7.34 -41.26
CA VAL A 6 6.51 8.54 -40.70
C VAL A 6 5.19 8.20 -40.00
N VAL A 7 4.42 7.26 -40.55
CA VAL A 7 3.15 6.81 -39.95
C VAL A 7 3.42 6.05 -38.65
N VAL A 8 4.47 5.23 -38.64
CA VAL A 8 4.95 4.55 -37.43
C VAL A 8 5.35 5.57 -36.38
N PHE A 9 6.17 6.57 -36.73
CA PHE A 9 6.62 7.60 -35.80
C PHE A 9 5.46 8.44 -35.23
N LEU A 10 4.46 8.77 -36.06
CA LEU A 10 3.27 9.50 -35.64
C LEU A 10 2.44 8.67 -34.64
N LEU A 11 2.23 7.38 -34.91
CA LEU A 11 1.49 6.48 -34.02
C LEU A 11 2.19 6.26 -32.67
N LEU A 12 3.53 6.25 -32.65
CA LEU A 12 4.32 6.12 -31.42
C LEU A 12 4.32 7.37 -30.54
N SER A 13 3.91 8.54 -31.05
CA SER A 13 3.83 9.79 -30.28
C SER A 13 2.52 10.00 -29.51
N LEU A 14 1.49 9.19 -29.77
CA LEU A 14 0.17 9.30 -29.12
C LEU A 14 0.14 9.00 -27.60
N PRO A 15 0.94 8.07 -27.02
CA PRO A 15 0.87 7.78 -25.58
C PRO A 15 1.49 8.84 -24.65
N LEU A 16 2.03 9.97 -25.15
CA LEU A 16 2.65 10.99 -24.28
C LEU A 16 1.67 11.71 -23.36
N LEU A 17 0.37 11.76 -23.71
CA LEU A 17 -0.66 12.44 -22.91
C LEU A 17 -1.39 11.53 -21.91
N ALA A 18 -1.03 10.26 -21.81
CA ALA A 18 -1.61 9.30 -20.86
C ALA A 18 -0.84 9.23 -19.52
N GLN A 19 -0.10 10.29 -19.18
CA GLN A 19 0.59 10.36 -17.90
C GLN A 19 -0.39 10.80 -16.80
N GLU A 20 -1.01 9.82 -16.13
CA GLU A 20 -1.68 10.06 -14.85
C GLU A 20 -0.64 10.52 -13.83
N SER A 21 -0.60 11.83 -13.55
CA SER A 21 -0.04 12.32 -12.29
C SER A 21 -1.18 12.41 -11.29
N SER A 22 -1.58 11.26 -10.72
CA SER A 22 -2.55 11.21 -9.63
C SER A 22 -1.94 11.68 -8.30
N VAL A 23 -1.21 12.79 -8.32
CA VAL A 23 -0.88 13.54 -7.11
C VAL A 23 -1.93 14.64 -7.01
N PHE A 24 -3.16 14.25 -6.64
CA PHE A 24 -4.10 15.19 -6.05
C PHE A 24 -3.34 16.01 -5.01
N GLY A 25 -3.44 17.34 -5.03
CA GLY A 25 -2.70 18.25 -4.13
C GLY A 25 -2.92 18.02 -2.62
N THR A 26 -3.70 17.00 -2.26
CA THR A 26 -3.90 16.47 -0.90
C THR A 26 -2.85 15.44 -0.46
N ASN A 27 -2.00 14.92 -1.37
CA ASN A 27 -0.94 13.97 -1.02
C ASN A 27 0.44 14.52 -1.42
N PRO A 28 0.99 15.48 -0.66
CA PRO A 28 2.31 16.02 -0.98
C PRO A 28 3.35 14.88 -0.99
N ALA A 29 4.16 14.81 -2.05
CA ALA A 29 5.20 13.80 -2.19
C ALA A 29 6.28 13.84 -1.07
N SER A 30 6.25 14.88 -0.22
CA SER A 30 7.17 15.09 0.90
C SER A 30 6.70 14.53 2.25
N ILE A 31 5.60 13.76 2.30
CA ILE A 31 5.15 13.15 3.56
C ILE A 31 6.25 12.25 4.13
N LYS A 32 6.70 12.60 5.34
CA LYS A 32 7.62 11.78 6.14
C LYS A 32 6.83 10.66 6.80
N TRP A 33 7.10 9.44 6.38
CA TRP A 33 6.52 8.23 6.94
C TRP A 33 7.37 7.68 8.09
N TYR A 34 6.68 7.26 9.14
CA TYR A 34 7.22 6.56 10.29
C TYR A 34 6.60 5.16 10.37
N GLN A 35 7.23 4.27 11.13
CA GLN A 35 6.86 2.87 11.19
C GLN A 35 6.85 2.35 12.63
N ILE A 36 5.76 1.69 13.02
CA ILE A 36 5.70 0.85 14.22
C ILE A 36 5.70 -0.61 13.76
N ASN A 37 6.59 -1.41 14.33
CA ASN A 37 6.63 -2.86 14.13
C ASN A 37 6.08 -3.55 15.37
N THR A 38 5.03 -4.35 15.19
CA THR A 38 4.52 -5.28 16.18
C THR A 38 4.78 -6.72 15.68
N PRO A 39 4.60 -7.76 16.51
CA PRO A 39 4.83 -9.13 16.09
C PRO A 39 4.03 -9.55 14.84
N ASN A 40 2.79 -9.06 14.69
CA ASN A 40 1.88 -9.48 13.63
C ASN A 40 1.58 -8.38 12.59
N PHE A 41 2.00 -7.14 12.84
CA PHE A 41 1.74 -6.01 11.95
C PHE A 41 2.92 -5.05 11.78
N ARG A 42 2.92 -4.37 10.63
CA ARG A 42 3.76 -3.22 10.35
C ARG A 42 2.85 -2.04 10.04
N LEU A 43 2.86 -1.03 10.90
CA LEU A 43 2.01 0.14 10.78
C LEU A 43 2.82 1.33 10.26
N LEU A 44 2.43 1.87 9.11
CA LEU A 44 2.99 3.12 8.57
C LEU A 44 2.07 4.30 8.88
N TYR A 45 2.65 5.41 9.33
CA TYR A 45 1.91 6.63 9.67
C TYR A 45 2.72 7.89 9.37
N PRO A 46 2.06 9.02 9.06
CA PRO A 46 2.73 10.29 8.81
C PRO A 46 3.13 10.98 10.13
N GLN A 47 4.02 11.98 10.02
CA GLN A 47 4.37 12.84 11.15
C GLN A 47 3.12 13.43 11.83
N GLY A 48 3.08 13.44 13.16
CA GLY A 48 1.98 14.01 13.95
C GLY A 48 0.88 13.02 14.37
N PHE A 49 0.95 11.76 13.91
CA PHE A 49 -0.04 10.72 14.22
C PHE A 49 0.45 9.66 15.20
N GLU A 50 1.55 9.91 15.92
CA GLU A 50 2.21 8.95 16.82
C GLU A 50 1.22 8.30 17.80
N ALA A 51 0.43 9.10 18.52
CA ALA A 51 -0.47 8.58 19.54
C ALA A 51 -1.60 7.72 18.93
N GLN A 52 -2.11 8.12 17.77
CA GLN A 52 -3.12 7.39 17.00
C GLN A 52 -2.53 6.07 16.48
N ALA A 53 -1.32 6.12 15.94
CA ALA A 53 -0.60 4.97 15.42
C ALA A 53 -0.32 3.95 16.53
N GLN A 54 0.14 4.40 17.70
CA GLN A 54 0.37 3.53 18.85
C GLN A 54 -0.93 2.88 19.35
N ARG A 55 -2.03 3.64 19.44
CA ARG A 55 -3.34 3.07 19.80
C ARG A 55 -3.78 2.02 18.78
N MET A 56 -3.67 2.31 17.49
CA MET A 56 -4.03 1.39 16.43
C MET A 56 -3.16 0.12 16.49
N ALA A 57 -1.84 0.25 16.68
CA ALA A 57 -0.94 -0.88 16.81
C ALA A 57 -1.37 -1.81 17.96
N ASN A 58 -1.69 -1.24 19.13
CA ASN A 58 -2.18 -2.00 20.28
C ASN A 58 -3.53 -2.67 20.00
N THR A 59 -4.46 -1.96 19.38
CA THR A 59 -5.77 -2.51 18.99
C THR A 59 -5.62 -3.66 18.00
N LEU A 60 -4.83 -3.49 16.95
CA LEU A 60 -4.60 -4.52 15.94
C LEU A 60 -4.00 -5.79 16.54
N GLU A 61 -3.01 -5.65 17.43
CA GLU A 61 -2.45 -6.80 18.14
C GLU A 61 -3.47 -7.50 19.04
N SER A 62 -4.29 -6.75 19.76
CA SER A 62 -5.35 -7.34 20.60
C SER A 62 -6.39 -8.12 19.80
N LEU A 63 -6.67 -7.69 18.56
CA LEU A 63 -7.63 -8.33 17.67
C LEU A 63 -7.04 -9.49 16.87
N HIS A 64 -5.71 -9.58 16.76
CA HIS A 64 -5.06 -10.61 15.95
C HIS A 64 -5.36 -12.02 16.44
N GLU A 65 -5.36 -12.26 17.75
CA GLU A 65 -5.66 -13.60 18.28
C GLU A 65 -7.07 -14.10 17.90
N PRO A 66 -8.16 -13.36 18.18
CA PRO A 66 -9.50 -13.80 17.82
C PRO A 66 -9.71 -13.86 16.29
N GLU A 67 -9.13 -12.94 15.53
CA GLU A 67 -9.24 -12.95 14.05
C GLU A 67 -8.43 -14.09 13.42
N ALA A 68 -7.23 -14.38 13.93
CA ALA A 68 -6.47 -15.55 13.52
C ALA A 68 -7.27 -16.82 13.80
N LYS A 69 -7.89 -16.95 14.99
CA LYS A 69 -8.73 -18.11 15.33
C LYS A 69 -9.93 -18.26 14.38
N SER A 70 -10.60 -17.17 13.99
CA SER A 70 -11.71 -17.23 13.04
C SER A 70 -11.28 -17.47 11.59
N MET A 71 -10.11 -16.97 11.18
CA MET A 71 -9.57 -17.14 9.83
C MET A 71 -8.88 -18.49 9.61
N LEU A 72 -8.36 -19.13 10.66
CA LEU A 72 -7.77 -20.48 10.59
C LEU A 72 -8.79 -21.55 10.20
N THR A 73 -10.10 -21.32 10.38
CA THR A 73 -11.16 -22.20 9.85
C THR A 73 -11.25 -22.17 8.31
N LYS A 74 -10.68 -21.17 7.63
CA LYS A 74 -10.87 -20.96 6.18
C LYS A 74 -9.64 -21.22 5.32
N ARG A 75 -8.45 -21.51 5.87
CA ARG A 75 -7.24 -21.67 5.06
C ARG A 75 -6.43 -22.92 5.41
N ASN A 76 -6.85 -24.05 4.83
CA ASN A 76 -5.98 -25.21 4.62
C ASN A 76 -4.92 -24.84 3.58
N GLY A 77 -3.70 -24.55 4.04
CA GLY A 77 -2.57 -24.25 3.16
C GLY A 77 -1.50 -23.47 3.92
N GLY A 78 -0.50 -24.20 4.43
CA GLY A 78 0.59 -23.65 5.23
C GLY A 78 1.32 -22.50 4.53
N MET A 79 1.50 -21.40 5.25
CA MET A 79 2.37 -20.30 4.87
C MET A 79 3.00 -19.71 6.13
N GLU A 80 4.30 -19.44 6.04
CA GLU A 80 5.07 -18.67 7.01
C GLU A 80 4.37 -17.31 7.27
N LYS A 81 4.12 -17.00 8.55
CA LYS A 81 3.34 -15.82 8.95
C LYS A 81 4.22 -14.59 9.05
N LEU A 82 4.35 -13.85 7.94
CA LEU A 82 4.95 -12.52 7.94
C LEU A 82 3.96 -11.46 8.48
N PRO A 83 4.45 -10.40 9.14
CA PRO A 83 3.60 -9.34 9.67
C PRO A 83 2.88 -8.59 8.53
N ARG A 84 1.59 -8.32 8.73
CA ARG A 84 0.75 -7.65 7.72
C ARG A 84 1.01 -6.14 7.73
N LYS A 85 1.18 -5.54 6.54
CA LYS A 85 1.37 -4.09 6.39
C LYS A 85 0.02 -3.37 6.39
N ILE A 86 -0.14 -2.38 7.26
CA ILE A 86 -1.31 -1.50 7.32
C ILE A 86 -0.81 -0.05 7.31
N SER A 87 -1.46 0.80 6.53
CA SER A 87 -1.15 2.24 6.48
C SER A 87 -2.33 3.02 7.04
N ILE A 88 -2.06 4.03 7.85
CA ILE A 88 -3.04 5.04 8.25
C ILE A 88 -2.75 6.28 7.42
N VAL A 89 -3.71 6.69 6.59
CA VAL A 89 -3.65 7.87 5.71
C VAL A 89 -4.45 9.01 6.32
#